data_AF-A0A2V5XJV3-F1
#
_entry.id   AF-A0A2V5XJV3-F1
#
_cell.length_a   1.000
_cell.length_b   1.000
_cell.length_c   1.000
_cell.angle_alpha   90.00
_cell.angle_beta   90.00
_cell.angle_gamma   90.00
#
_symmetry.space_group_name_H-M   'P 1'
#
loop_
_entity.id
_entity.type
_entity.pdbx_description
1 polymer ?
#
loop_
_entity_poly.entity_id
_entity_poly.type
_entity_poly.pdbx_seq_one_letter_code
_entity_poly.pdbx_strand_id
1 'polypeptide(L)'
;MKPTTTTAVFAPPLTTLMKITSLIVFAASAFLAGDLAAKSSISNATSGSADPGWPREKFSNGNRLIIYQPQVDDWKNFQALTWRMAVSITPKGGKDVVGVVEMKGNTDVDNVSKVVVITNPEITGTHFPSLDPATMQKMEQLFKTFVPPTISISLHRLIASVPMQQAPAGVQLNNDPPKIFVGYRPSILLSVDGEPALSEVPKTNLKFVVNTQWPLFFDGENSSYYIPVGQQWLTANSLDGQWSPTKKLPQDMSKVAQDKEWSTLKKIIPPPSKSGEVTPAVFYSDKPAEVILFDGQPVYAQIPETQLTYATNTDSVVFVYTPTQQFYYLTAGRWFSAMDLQGPWTYATPDLPPDFAKIPASSPASAILASVPGTD
;
A
#
# COMPACT_ATOMS: atom_id res chain seq x y z
N MET A 1 4.61 -30.42 -16.19
CA MET A 1 4.31 -29.15 -15.51
C MET A 1 4.19 -28.07 -16.58
N LYS A 2 3.00 -27.49 -16.77
CA LYS A 2 2.77 -26.38 -17.70
C LYS A 2 3.28 -25.07 -17.07
N PRO A 3 3.98 -24.19 -17.81
CA PRO A 3 4.24 -22.84 -17.34
C PRO A 3 3.01 -21.95 -17.60
N THR A 4 2.60 -21.23 -16.57
CA THR A 4 1.47 -20.30 -16.54
C THR A 4 1.85 -19.00 -17.25
N THR A 5 1.09 -18.63 -18.27
CA THR A 5 1.28 -17.40 -19.05
C THR A 5 0.67 -16.21 -18.30
N THR A 6 1.49 -15.34 -17.71
CA THR A 6 1.03 -14.05 -17.18
C THR A 6 0.72 -13.12 -18.34
N THR A 7 -0.54 -12.72 -18.45
CA THR A 7 -1.04 -11.85 -19.52
C THR A 7 -0.86 -10.41 -19.07
N ALA A 8 -0.02 -9.62 -19.76
CA ALA A 8 0.10 -8.18 -19.52
C ALA A 8 -1.15 -7.47 -20.05
N VAL A 9 -1.93 -6.87 -19.14
CA VAL A 9 -3.10 -6.04 -19.47
C VAL A 9 -2.63 -4.59 -19.63
N PHE A 10 -2.64 -4.09 -20.86
CA PHE A 10 -2.41 -2.67 -21.15
C PHE A 10 -3.66 -1.86 -20.79
N ALA A 11 -3.52 -0.87 -19.90
CA ALA A 11 -4.54 0.13 -19.61
C ALA A 11 -4.57 1.20 -20.73
N PRO A 12 -5.76 1.64 -21.20
CA PRO A 12 -5.87 2.72 -22.18
C PRO A 12 -5.68 4.10 -21.53
N PRO A 13 -5.19 5.12 -22.29
CA PRO A 13 -5.04 6.48 -21.77
C PRO A 13 -6.41 7.16 -21.66
N LEU A 14 -6.75 7.63 -20.45
CA LEU A 14 -7.97 8.40 -20.20
C LEU A 14 -7.74 9.87 -20.58
N THR A 15 -8.60 10.36 -21.45
CA THR A 15 -8.60 11.73 -21.97
C THR A 15 -9.26 12.68 -20.98
N THR A 16 -8.63 13.84 -20.77
CA THR A 16 -9.09 14.98 -19.98
C THR A 16 -10.46 15.52 -20.42
N LEU A 17 -11.38 15.80 -19.49
CA LEU A 17 -12.06 17.11 -19.43
C LEU A 17 -12.82 17.31 -18.10
N MET A 18 -12.33 18.27 -17.34
CA MET A 18 -12.94 18.84 -16.14
C MET A 18 -14.09 19.77 -16.56
N LYS A 19 -15.33 19.46 -16.18
CA LYS A 19 -16.44 20.42 -16.22
C LYS A 19 -17.16 20.40 -14.87
N ILE A 20 -16.90 21.45 -14.11
CA ILE A 20 -17.64 21.84 -12.90
C ILE A 20 -19.01 22.33 -13.35
N THR A 21 -20.08 21.74 -12.83
CA THR A 21 -21.40 22.38 -12.84
C THR A 21 -22.10 22.01 -11.54
N SER A 22 -22.17 23.00 -10.65
CA SER A 22 -22.97 22.96 -9.43
C SER A 22 -24.45 22.82 -9.76
N LEU A 23 -25.15 21.94 -9.05
CA LEU A 23 -26.60 22.07 -8.88
C LEU A 23 -27.00 21.73 -7.45
N ILE A 24 -27.41 22.77 -6.73
CA ILE A 24 -28.12 22.73 -5.46
C ILE A 24 -29.59 22.47 -5.79
N VAL A 25 -30.20 21.43 -5.22
CA VAL A 25 -31.66 21.40 -4.99
C VAL A 25 -31.95 20.82 -3.60
N PHE A 26 -32.77 21.58 -2.89
CA PHE A 26 -33.28 21.42 -1.53
C PHE A 26 -34.45 20.43 -1.45
N ALA A 27 -34.60 19.82 -0.25
CA ALA A 27 -35.87 19.49 0.45
C ALA A 27 -36.81 18.43 -0.17
N ALA A 28 -37.70 17.74 0.57
CA ALA A 28 -37.95 17.41 1.97
C ALA A 28 -39.24 16.54 2.01
N SER A 29 -39.53 15.93 3.16
CA SER A 29 -40.85 15.42 3.62
C SER A 29 -41.22 13.99 3.17
N ALA A 30 -41.30 12.97 4.04
CA ALA A 30 -42.19 12.72 5.19
C ALA A 30 -43.68 12.53 4.81
N PHE A 31 -44.21 11.30 4.94
CA PHE A 31 -45.21 10.90 5.95
C PHE A 31 -45.95 9.57 5.65
N LEU A 32 -46.27 8.89 6.75
CA LEU A 32 -47.45 8.06 7.07
C LEU A 32 -47.50 6.56 6.73
N ALA A 33 -47.80 5.83 7.81
CA ALA A 33 -48.01 4.41 7.98
C ALA A 33 -49.42 3.96 7.57
N GLY A 34 -49.55 2.66 7.29
CA GLY A 34 -50.83 1.95 7.17
C GLY A 34 -50.59 0.45 7.05
N ASP A 35 -50.85 -0.28 8.13
CA ASP A 35 -50.75 -1.74 8.28
C ASP A 35 -51.65 -2.52 7.32
N LEU A 36 -51.12 -3.61 6.75
CA LEU A 36 -51.89 -4.81 6.43
C LEU A 36 -51.03 -6.05 6.62
N ALA A 37 -51.37 -6.81 7.66
CA ALA A 37 -50.77 -8.08 8.01
C ALA A 37 -51.10 -9.16 6.97
N ALA A 38 -50.05 -9.74 6.37
CA ALA A 38 -50.10 -11.04 5.72
C ALA A 38 -49.01 -11.92 6.33
N LYS A 39 -49.44 -12.99 7.03
CA LYS A 39 -48.58 -14.04 7.56
C LYS A 39 -47.80 -14.70 6.42
N SER A 40 -46.49 -14.48 6.36
CA SER A 40 -45.55 -15.44 5.78
C SER A 40 -44.66 -15.98 6.88
N SER A 41 -44.80 -17.28 7.14
CA SER A 41 -43.89 -18.08 7.94
C SER A 41 -42.48 -18.03 7.33
N ILE A 42 -41.58 -17.33 7.99
CA ILE A 42 -40.14 -17.53 7.85
C ILE A 42 -39.62 -17.77 9.25
N SER A 43 -39.16 -19.00 9.48
CA SER A 43 -38.35 -19.36 10.64
C SER A 43 -37.06 -18.54 10.60
N ASN A 44 -37.03 -17.41 11.31
CA ASN A 44 -35.80 -16.71 11.63
C ASN A 44 -35.12 -17.47 12.77
N ALA A 45 -34.36 -18.50 12.42
CA ALA A 45 -33.26 -18.97 13.25
C ALA A 45 -31.96 -18.27 12.82
N THR A 46 -31.93 -16.94 12.95
CA THR A 46 -30.70 -16.15 12.97
C THR A 46 -30.27 -15.99 14.43
N SER A 47 -29.65 -17.01 15.02
CA SER A 47 -28.90 -16.86 16.26
C SER A 47 -27.49 -16.38 15.96
N GLY A 48 -27.36 -15.19 15.36
CA GLY A 48 -26.14 -14.40 15.51
C GLY A 48 -26.20 -13.79 16.89
N SER A 49 -25.53 -14.38 17.88
CA SER A 49 -25.52 -13.80 19.22
C SER A 49 -24.87 -12.42 19.14
N ALA A 50 -25.67 -11.36 19.30
CA ALA A 50 -25.14 -10.05 19.59
C ALA A 50 -24.27 -10.19 20.85
N ASP A 51 -23.03 -9.71 20.78
CA ASP A 51 -22.11 -9.74 21.92
C ASP A 51 -22.76 -8.94 23.07
N PRO A 52 -23.01 -9.54 24.25
CA PRO A 52 -23.72 -8.90 25.34
C PRO A 52 -22.97 -7.70 25.94
N GLY A 53 -21.74 -7.44 25.47
CA GLY A 53 -20.90 -6.37 25.99
C GLY A 53 -20.18 -6.80 27.27
N TRP A 54 -19.66 -5.80 27.98
CA TRP A 54 -19.02 -5.96 29.28
C TRP A 54 -19.67 -4.99 30.28
N PRO A 55 -19.72 -5.33 31.58
CA PRO A 55 -19.27 -6.59 32.17
C PRO A 55 -20.19 -7.78 31.86
N ARG A 56 -19.66 -9.01 32.00
CA ARG A 56 -20.41 -10.27 31.83
C ARG A 56 -20.61 -10.94 33.18
N GLU A 57 -21.78 -11.52 33.37
CA GLU A 57 -22.19 -12.14 34.64
C GLU A 57 -22.41 -13.65 34.47
N LYS A 58 -21.96 -14.44 35.45
CA LYS A 58 -22.16 -15.89 35.52
C LYS A 58 -22.58 -16.31 36.92
N PHE A 59 -23.45 -17.32 37.00
CA PHE A 59 -23.86 -17.96 38.25
C PHE A 59 -23.58 -19.46 38.20
N SER A 60 -23.05 -20.02 39.29
CA SER A 60 -22.81 -21.46 39.43
C SER A 60 -22.82 -21.87 40.90
N ASN A 61 -23.63 -22.87 41.27
CA ASN A 61 -23.72 -23.43 42.62
C ASN A 61 -23.97 -22.39 43.73
N GLY A 62 -24.72 -21.32 43.43
CA GLY A 62 -25.00 -20.23 44.36
C GLY A 62 -23.88 -19.20 44.51
N ASN A 63 -22.80 -19.32 43.74
CA ASN A 63 -21.74 -18.33 43.60
C ASN A 63 -21.98 -17.47 42.35
N ARG A 64 -21.49 -16.24 42.38
CA ARG A 64 -21.62 -15.26 41.30
C ARG A 64 -20.25 -14.77 40.87
N LEU A 65 -20.06 -14.61 39.57
CA LEU A 65 -18.86 -14.04 38.95
C LEU A 65 -19.28 -12.92 38.00
N ILE A 66 -18.72 -11.72 38.22
CA ILE A 66 -18.71 -10.63 37.24
C ILE A 66 -17.34 -10.57 36.61
N ILE A 67 -17.29 -10.51 35.28
CA ILE A 67 -16.08 -10.40 34.49
C ILE A 67 -16.10 -9.05 33.77
N TYR A 68 -15.07 -8.23 33.97
CA TYR A 68 -14.90 -6.98 33.23
C TYR A 68 -14.12 -7.22 31.93
N GLN A 69 -14.11 -6.21 31.06
CA GLN A 69 -13.47 -6.33 29.75
C GLN A 69 -12.00 -6.79 29.87
N PRO A 70 -11.63 -7.92 29.23
CA PRO A 70 -10.26 -8.40 29.20
C PRO A 70 -9.33 -7.44 28.45
N GLN A 71 -8.10 -7.36 28.91
CA GLN A 71 -6.99 -6.70 28.24
C GLN A 71 -6.04 -7.79 27.74
N VAL A 72 -5.68 -7.75 26.45
CA VAL A 72 -4.69 -8.67 25.89
C VAL A 72 -3.31 -8.16 26.28
N ASP A 73 -2.48 -9.02 26.83
CA ASP A 73 -1.10 -8.68 27.17
C ASP A 73 -0.17 -9.06 26.01
N ASP A 74 -0.35 -10.24 25.41
CA ASP A 74 0.32 -10.69 24.19
C ASP A 74 -0.56 -11.67 23.37
N TRP A 75 -0.40 -11.67 22.05
CA TRP A 75 -1.03 -12.63 21.15
C TRP A 75 -0.04 -13.13 20.09
N LYS A 76 0.86 -14.01 20.51
CA LYS A 76 1.97 -14.48 19.70
C LYS A 76 1.49 -15.34 18.53
N ASN A 77 1.84 -14.91 17.32
CA ASN A 77 1.54 -15.59 16.05
C ASN A 77 0.06 -15.95 15.86
N PHE A 78 -0.86 -15.23 16.52
CA PHE A 78 -2.29 -15.55 16.55
C PHE A 78 -2.62 -16.97 17.06
N GLN A 79 -1.71 -17.59 17.82
CA GLN A 79 -1.81 -18.97 18.30
C GLN A 79 -1.77 -19.08 19.82
N ALA A 80 -1.00 -18.23 20.50
CA ALA A 80 -0.87 -18.24 21.96
C ALA A 80 -1.28 -16.87 22.50
N LEU A 81 -2.32 -16.84 23.32
CA LEU A 81 -2.90 -15.63 23.89
C LEU A 81 -2.61 -15.57 25.39
N THR A 82 -2.11 -14.44 25.86
CA THR A 82 -2.07 -14.07 27.28
C THR A 82 -2.94 -12.84 27.49
N TRP A 83 -3.74 -12.86 28.55
CA TRP A 83 -4.65 -11.77 28.85
C TRP A 83 -4.95 -11.69 30.33
N ARG A 84 -5.41 -10.53 30.77
CA ARG A 84 -5.86 -10.29 32.14
C ARG A 84 -7.23 -9.64 32.17
N MET A 85 -7.96 -9.88 33.24
CA MET A 85 -9.28 -9.29 33.46
C MET A 85 -9.48 -8.97 34.93
N ALA A 86 -10.15 -7.85 35.20
CA ALA A 86 -10.72 -7.62 36.51
C ALA A 86 -11.97 -8.50 36.68
N VAL A 87 -12.17 -9.00 37.89
CA VAL A 87 -13.31 -9.84 38.27
C VAL A 87 -13.88 -9.40 39.60
N SER A 88 -15.18 -9.63 39.80
CA SER A 88 -15.82 -9.59 41.11
C SER A 88 -16.46 -10.96 41.40
N ILE A 89 -16.07 -11.58 42.50
CA ILE A 89 -16.51 -12.92 42.90
C ILE A 89 -17.33 -12.79 44.18
N THR A 90 -18.57 -13.30 44.17
CA THR A 90 -19.42 -13.40 45.36
C THR A 90 -19.64 -14.88 45.68
N PRO A 91 -18.96 -15.44 46.69
CA PRO A 91 -19.23 -16.80 47.16
C PRO A 91 -20.62 -16.89 47.79
N LYS A 92 -21.21 -18.08 47.78
CA LYS A 92 -22.54 -18.33 48.35
C LYS A 92 -22.62 -17.87 49.82
N GLY A 93 -23.50 -16.91 50.10
CA GLY A 93 -23.70 -16.35 51.44
C GLY A 93 -22.56 -15.45 51.94
N GLY A 94 -21.60 -15.11 51.09
CA GLY A 94 -20.50 -14.19 51.40
C GLY A 94 -20.64 -12.82 50.73
N LYS A 95 -19.62 -11.98 50.92
CA LYS A 95 -19.51 -10.66 50.29
C LYS A 95 -18.75 -10.72 48.97
N ASP A 96 -18.94 -9.72 48.13
CA ASP A 96 -18.20 -9.57 46.89
C ASP A 96 -16.72 -9.26 47.14
N VAL A 97 -15.87 -9.86 46.31
CA VAL A 97 -14.42 -9.67 46.34
C VAL A 97 -13.96 -9.31 44.93
N VAL A 98 -13.30 -8.16 44.80
CA VAL A 98 -12.72 -7.70 43.54
C VAL A 98 -11.26 -8.14 43.45
N GLY A 99 -10.85 -8.58 42.26
CA GLY A 99 -9.46 -8.92 41.97
C GLY A 99 -9.15 -8.89 40.49
N VAL A 100 -7.91 -9.24 40.17
CA VAL A 100 -7.42 -9.42 38.80
C VAL A 100 -7.02 -10.88 38.63
N VAL A 101 -7.35 -11.46 37.48
CA VAL A 101 -6.89 -12.78 37.07
C VAL A 101 -6.12 -12.67 35.77
N GLU A 102 -4.99 -13.36 35.72
CA GLU A 102 -4.12 -13.49 34.56
C GLU A 102 -4.30 -14.88 33.98
N MET A 103 -4.42 -14.94 32.67
CA MET A 103 -4.80 -16.12 31.94
C MET A 103 -3.92 -16.31 30.71
N LYS A 104 -3.77 -17.56 30.28
CA LYS A 104 -3.22 -17.91 28.97
C LYS A 104 -4.07 -18.99 28.30
N GLY A 105 -3.94 -19.15 26.99
CA GLY A 105 -4.64 -20.18 26.24
C GLY A 105 -4.22 -20.21 24.77
N ASN A 106 -4.63 -21.26 24.06
CA ASN A 106 -4.33 -21.43 22.64
C ASN A 106 -5.50 -20.93 21.79
N THR A 107 -5.24 -20.26 20.67
CA THR A 107 -6.27 -19.69 19.81
C THR A 107 -6.39 -20.40 18.47
N ASP A 108 -7.64 -20.60 18.05
CA ASP A 108 -8.02 -20.93 16.67
C ASP A 108 -8.86 -19.76 16.11
N VAL A 109 -8.50 -19.26 14.94
CA VAL A 109 -9.11 -18.08 14.32
C VAL A 109 -9.95 -18.50 13.13
N ASP A 110 -11.27 -18.36 13.26
CA ASP A 110 -12.19 -18.48 12.14
C ASP A 110 -12.39 -17.11 11.48
N ASN A 111 -11.71 -16.93 10.35
CA ASN A 111 -11.79 -15.70 9.57
C ASN A 111 -13.10 -15.55 8.77
N VAL A 112 -13.91 -16.59 8.64
CA VAL A 112 -15.22 -16.53 7.97
C VAL A 112 -16.27 -16.06 8.96
N SER A 113 -16.38 -16.70 10.12
CA SER A 113 -17.33 -16.31 11.17
C SER A 113 -16.87 -15.13 12.03
N LYS A 114 -15.60 -14.71 11.88
CA LYS A 114 -14.96 -13.62 12.65
C LYS A 114 -14.98 -13.88 14.16
N VAL A 115 -14.73 -15.13 14.53
CA VAL A 115 -14.67 -15.61 15.91
C VAL A 115 -13.29 -16.22 16.17
N VAL A 116 -12.78 -16.01 17.39
CA VAL A 116 -11.61 -16.70 17.92
C VAL A 116 -12.09 -17.66 19.00
N VAL A 117 -11.67 -18.91 18.89
CA VAL A 117 -11.89 -19.97 19.87
C VAL A 117 -10.61 -20.12 20.69
N ILE A 118 -10.69 -19.81 21.98
CA ILE A 118 -9.60 -20.01 22.94
C ILE A 118 -9.79 -21.38 23.59
N THR A 119 -8.82 -22.27 23.42
CA THR A 119 -8.78 -23.62 23.99
C THR A 119 -7.72 -23.70 25.08
N ASN A 120 -7.93 -24.63 26.02
CA ASN A 120 -7.04 -24.84 27.17
C ASN A 120 -6.73 -23.54 27.95
N PRO A 121 -7.75 -22.78 28.40
CA PRO A 121 -7.52 -21.59 29.21
C PRO A 121 -6.96 -21.99 30.59
N GLU A 122 -5.82 -21.42 30.95
CA GLU A 122 -5.11 -21.66 32.21
C GLU A 122 -4.96 -20.35 32.98
N ILE A 123 -5.16 -20.41 34.30
CA ILE A 123 -4.85 -19.28 35.20
C ILE A 123 -3.36 -19.27 35.47
N THR A 124 -2.69 -18.17 35.18
CA THR A 124 -1.25 -17.98 35.43
C THR A 124 -0.97 -17.15 36.68
N GLY A 125 -1.95 -16.36 37.13
CA GLY A 125 -1.82 -15.51 38.30
C GLY A 125 -3.17 -15.00 38.79
N THR A 126 -3.28 -14.71 40.09
CA THR A 126 -4.41 -13.99 40.66
C THR A 126 -3.93 -12.93 41.65
N HIS A 127 -4.65 -11.82 41.73
CA HIS A 127 -4.36 -10.74 42.66
C HIS A 127 -5.64 -10.20 43.30
N PHE A 128 -5.75 -10.36 44.62
CA PHE A 128 -6.88 -9.88 45.41
C PHE A 128 -6.35 -8.99 46.56
N PRO A 129 -6.23 -7.67 46.35
CA PRO A 129 -5.47 -6.79 47.24
C PRO A 129 -6.05 -6.67 48.66
N SER A 130 -7.35 -6.98 48.83
CA SER A 130 -8.05 -6.87 50.11
C SER A 130 -8.11 -8.18 50.91
N LEU A 131 -7.40 -9.24 50.49
CA LEU A 131 -7.48 -10.58 51.08
C LEU A 131 -6.16 -11.09 51.64
N ASP A 132 -6.25 -11.90 52.70
CA ASP A 132 -5.13 -12.71 53.18
C ASP A 132 -4.85 -13.89 52.22
N PRO A 133 -3.63 -14.49 52.26
CA PRO A 133 -3.25 -15.57 51.36
C PRO A 133 -4.17 -16.81 51.36
N ALA A 134 -4.72 -17.19 52.52
CA ALA A 134 -5.57 -18.38 52.63
C ALA A 134 -6.94 -18.13 51.98
N THR A 135 -7.48 -16.93 52.12
CA THR A 135 -8.72 -16.52 51.45
C THR A 135 -8.51 -16.30 49.95
N MET A 136 -7.35 -15.79 49.54
CA MET A 136 -6.96 -15.65 48.13
C MET A 136 -6.97 -16.99 47.39
N GLN A 137 -6.37 -18.01 47.99
CA GLN A 137 -6.35 -19.37 47.43
C GLN A 137 -7.78 -19.93 47.26
N LYS A 138 -8.69 -19.65 48.20
CA LYS A 138 -10.10 -20.05 48.09
C LYS A 138 -10.80 -19.33 46.92
N MET A 139 -10.52 -18.05 46.70
CA MET A 139 -11.10 -17.30 45.58
C MET A 139 -10.55 -17.76 44.23
N GLU A 140 -9.26 -18.09 44.14
CA GLU A 140 -8.69 -18.70 42.93
C GLU A 140 -9.36 -20.04 42.62
N GLN A 141 -9.51 -20.91 43.62
CA GLN A 141 -10.19 -22.20 43.42
C GLN A 141 -11.65 -22.02 43.02
N LEU A 142 -12.34 -21.02 43.58
CA LEU A 142 -13.70 -20.69 43.17
C LEU A 142 -13.73 -20.18 41.72
N PHE A 143 -12.83 -19.28 41.33
CA PHE A 143 -12.73 -18.78 39.96
C PHE A 143 -12.46 -19.92 38.95
N LYS A 144 -11.60 -20.89 39.29
CA LYS A 144 -11.35 -22.09 38.46
C LYS A 144 -12.65 -22.82 38.08
N THR A 145 -13.63 -22.87 38.98
CA THR A 145 -14.92 -23.54 38.69
C THR A 145 -15.76 -22.83 37.62
N PHE A 146 -15.47 -21.56 37.31
CA PHE A 146 -16.15 -20.77 36.27
C PHE A 146 -15.43 -20.78 34.91
N VAL A 147 -14.20 -21.29 34.84
CA VAL A 147 -13.40 -21.31 33.61
C VAL A 147 -13.84 -22.51 32.75
N PRO A 148 -14.47 -22.29 31.59
CA PRO A 148 -14.84 -23.38 30.69
C PRO A 148 -13.59 -23.91 29.96
N PRO A 149 -13.64 -25.14 29.41
CA PRO A 149 -12.53 -25.68 28.60
C PRO A 149 -12.30 -24.93 27.29
N THR A 150 -13.28 -24.14 26.85
CA THR A 150 -13.22 -23.35 25.62
C THR A 150 -13.98 -22.04 25.78
N ILE A 151 -13.43 -20.95 25.23
CA ILE A 151 -14.02 -19.60 25.26
C ILE A 151 -14.11 -19.08 23.82
N SER A 152 -15.27 -18.60 23.41
CA SER A 152 -15.45 -17.92 22.12
C SER A 152 -15.52 -16.41 22.30
N ILE A 153 -14.79 -15.67 21.48
CA ILE A 153 -14.78 -14.20 21.46
C ILE A 153 -14.72 -13.70 20.01
N SER A 154 -15.28 -12.52 19.72
CA SER A 154 -15.15 -11.92 18.39
C SER A 154 -13.70 -11.60 18.06
N LEU A 155 -13.27 -11.92 16.84
CA LEU A 155 -11.95 -11.57 16.31
C LEU A 155 -11.70 -10.07 16.35
N HIS A 156 -12.67 -9.25 15.94
CA HIS A 156 -12.53 -7.79 15.96
C HIS A 156 -12.31 -7.25 17.38
N ARG A 157 -12.97 -7.85 18.37
CA ARG A 157 -12.82 -7.44 19.77
C ARG A 157 -11.45 -7.81 20.32
N LEU A 158 -10.95 -8.99 19.95
CA LEU A 158 -9.62 -9.41 20.35
C LEU A 158 -8.55 -8.52 19.73
N ILE A 159 -8.64 -8.23 18.42
CA ILE A 159 -7.76 -7.29 17.71
C ILE A 159 -7.77 -5.91 18.37
N ALA A 160 -8.96 -5.37 18.69
CA ALA A 160 -9.08 -4.05 19.34
C ALA A 160 -8.47 -4.00 20.76
N SER A 161 -8.27 -5.14 21.40
CA SER A 161 -7.65 -5.25 22.73
C SER A 161 -6.15 -5.55 22.69
N VAL A 162 -5.57 -5.83 21.51
CA VAL A 162 -4.13 -6.09 21.35
C VAL A 162 -3.36 -4.78 21.44
N PRO A 163 -2.32 -4.67 22.29
CA PRO A 163 -1.47 -3.49 22.31
C PRO A 163 -0.78 -3.33 20.95
N MET A 164 -0.65 -2.10 20.43
CA MET A 164 0.11 -1.85 19.21
C MET A 164 1.50 -2.48 19.34
N GLN A 165 1.79 -3.48 18.51
CA GLN A 165 3.12 -4.08 18.48
C GLN A 165 4.12 -3.02 18.01
N GLN A 166 5.26 -2.93 18.70
CA GLN A 166 6.38 -2.14 18.23
C GLN A 166 6.77 -2.64 16.85
N ALA A 167 6.99 -1.71 15.90
CA ALA A 167 7.44 -2.06 14.57
C ALA A 167 8.68 -2.97 14.67
N PRO A 168 8.75 -4.06 13.89
CA PRO A 168 9.91 -4.94 13.92
C PRO A 168 11.19 -4.15 13.69
N ALA A 169 12.29 -4.59 14.31
CA ALA A 169 13.60 -3.97 14.13
C ALA A 169 13.91 -3.87 12.63
N GLY A 170 14.16 -2.64 12.16
CA GLY A 170 14.31 -2.35 10.74
C GLY A 170 15.41 -3.19 10.10
N VAL A 171 15.08 -3.90 9.03
CA VAL A 171 16.09 -4.49 8.15
C VAL A 171 16.84 -3.34 7.47
N GLN A 172 18.17 -3.42 7.41
CA GLN A 172 18.96 -2.41 6.69
C GLN A 172 18.60 -2.47 5.21
N LEU A 173 17.79 -1.50 4.78
CA LEU A 173 17.32 -1.37 3.41
C LEU A 173 18.34 -0.57 2.61
N ASN A 174 18.64 -0.99 1.37
CA ASN A 174 19.43 -0.17 0.47
C ASN A 174 18.63 1.09 0.13
N ASN A 175 19.14 2.26 0.53
CA ASN A 175 18.54 3.58 0.30
C ASN A 175 19.32 4.42 -0.70
N ASP A 176 20.23 3.82 -1.46
CA ASP A 176 20.92 4.51 -2.55
C ASP A 176 19.88 5.08 -3.53
N PRO A 177 20.04 6.35 -3.95
CA PRO A 177 19.14 6.94 -4.92
C PRO A 177 19.23 6.18 -6.25
N PRO A 178 18.10 6.00 -6.96
CA PRO A 178 18.17 5.62 -8.36
C PRO A 178 18.89 6.72 -9.15
N LYS A 179 19.36 6.39 -10.35
CA LYS A 179 19.85 7.41 -11.28
C LYS A 179 18.67 8.31 -11.68
N ILE A 180 18.71 9.58 -11.31
CA ILE A 180 17.64 10.53 -11.61
C ILE A 180 18.05 11.35 -12.83
N PHE A 181 17.23 11.33 -13.87
CA PHE A 181 17.36 12.21 -15.03
C PHE A 181 16.35 13.35 -14.95
N VAL A 182 16.70 14.49 -15.55
CA VAL A 182 15.81 15.65 -15.63
C VAL A 182 15.58 16.01 -17.10
N GLY A 183 14.32 15.99 -17.52
CA GLY A 183 13.89 16.37 -18.86
C GLY A 183 13.06 17.65 -18.83
N TYR A 184 13.31 18.56 -19.78
CA TYR A 184 12.56 19.82 -19.97
C TYR A 184 11.77 19.85 -21.28
N ARG A 185 11.66 18.69 -21.94
CA ARG A 185 10.95 18.44 -23.20
C ARG A 185 10.47 16.98 -23.21
N PRO A 186 9.50 16.59 -24.06
CA PRO A 186 9.07 15.20 -24.14
C PRO A 186 10.25 14.24 -24.17
N SER A 187 10.26 13.27 -23.27
CA SER A 187 11.37 12.35 -23.06
C SER A 187 10.86 10.99 -22.61
N ILE A 188 11.59 9.92 -22.93
CA ILE A 188 11.33 8.58 -22.43
C ILE A 188 12.52 8.07 -21.62
N LEU A 189 12.25 7.19 -20.66
CA LEU A 189 13.26 6.40 -19.98
C LEU A 189 13.35 5.02 -20.64
N LEU A 190 14.44 4.76 -21.36
CA LEU A 190 14.81 3.44 -21.84
C LEU A 190 15.60 2.72 -20.74
N SER A 191 14.88 2.02 -19.86
CA SER A 191 15.47 1.15 -18.86
C SER A 191 15.74 -0.23 -19.42
N VAL A 192 16.97 -0.72 -19.24
CA VAL A 192 17.39 -2.11 -19.47
C VAL A 192 17.86 -2.67 -18.13
N ASP A 193 17.40 -3.84 -17.73
CA ASP A 193 17.78 -4.43 -16.44
C ASP A 193 19.15 -5.13 -16.55
N GLY A 194 20.22 -4.42 -16.25
CA GLY A 194 21.60 -4.88 -16.41
C GLY A 194 22.11 -4.84 -17.85
N GLU A 195 23.04 -5.74 -18.19
CA GLU A 195 23.57 -5.83 -19.56
C GLU A 195 22.46 -6.23 -20.56
N PRO A 196 22.41 -5.63 -21.77
CA PRO A 196 21.37 -5.94 -22.74
C PRO A 196 21.34 -7.42 -23.14
N ALA A 197 20.22 -8.08 -22.86
CA ALA A 197 20.00 -9.47 -23.21
C ALA A 197 19.27 -9.57 -24.56
N LEU A 198 19.99 -9.99 -25.61
CA LEU A 198 19.46 -10.10 -26.96
C LEU A 198 18.85 -11.48 -27.24
N SER A 199 17.66 -11.50 -27.82
CA SER A 199 16.98 -12.70 -28.33
C SER A 199 16.62 -12.54 -29.81
N GLU A 200 16.56 -13.64 -30.54
CA GLU A 200 16.24 -13.62 -31.98
C GLU A 200 14.75 -13.32 -32.20
N VAL A 201 14.44 -12.50 -33.21
CA VAL A 201 13.06 -12.32 -33.68
C VAL A 201 12.76 -13.38 -34.76
N PRO A 202 11.74 -14.23 -34.59
CA PRO A 202 11.48 -15.35 -35.49
C PRO A 202 11.37 -14.93 -36.96
N LYS A 203 12.03 -15.68 -37.86
CA LYS A 203 12.00 -15.50 -39.33
C LYS A 203 12.58 -14.16 -39.81
N THR A 204 13.44 -13.54 -39.01
CA THR A 204 14.18 -12.32 -39.36
C THR A 204 15.64 -12.45 -38.97
N ASN A 205 16.48 -11.53 -39.46
CA ASN A 205 17.84 -11.33 -38.97
C ASN A 205 17.91 -10.30 -37.82
N LEU A 206 16.77 -9.90 -37.26
CA LEU A 206 16.69 -8.93 -36.16
C LEU A 206 16.73 -9.64 -34.82
N LYS A 207 17.31 -8.95 -33.85
CA LYS A 207 17.24 -9.30 -32.43
C LYS A 207 16.33 -8.32 -31.71
N PHE A 208 15.89 -8.67 -30.51
CA PHE A 208 15.24 -7.75 -29.59
C PHE A 208 15.83 -7.88 -28.19
N VAL A 209 15.75 -6.81 -27.41
CA VAL A 209 16.25 -6.77 -26.03
C VAL A 209 15.13 -7.25 -25.10
N VAL A 210 15.35 -8.36 -24.38
CA VAL A 210 14.30 -9.00 -23.56
C VAL A 210 14.15 -8.41 -22.17
N ASN A 211 15.22 -7.80 -21.64
CA ASN A 211 15.26 -7.21 -20.30
C ASN A 211 14.91 -5.72 -20.30
N THR A 212 13.93 -5.33 -21.11
CA THR A 212 13.36 -3.98 -21.14
C THR A 212 11.84 -4.06 -21.34
N GLN A 213 11.13 -3.02 -20.91
CA GLN A 213 9.69 -2.89 -21.12
C GLN A 213 9.35 -2.33 -22.51
N TRP A 214 10.36 -1.97 -23.30
CA TRP A 214 10.20 -1.38 -24.62
C TRP A 214 10.34 -2.42 -25.74
N PRO A 215 9.55 -2.32 -26.83
CA PRO A 215 9.83 -3.03 -28.09
C PRO A 215 11.13 -2.51 -28.74
N LEU A 216 12.27 -2.95 -28.23
CA LEU A 216 13.59 -2.52 -28.62
C LEU A 216 14.25 -3.58 -29.51
N PHE A 217 14.41 -3.25 -30.79
CA PHE A 217 15.00 -4.13 -31.79
C PHE A 217 16.44 -3.75 -32.07
N PHE A 218 17.26 -4.74 -32.41
CA PHE A 218 18.65 -4.58 -32.81
C PHE A 218 18.88 -5.23 -34.16
N ASP A 219 19.40 -4.45 -35.11
CA ASP A 219 19.88 -4.92 -36.40
C ASP A 219 21.39 -5.10 -36.33
N GLY A 220 21.83 -6.36 -36.37
CA GLY A 220 23.26 -6.72 -36.30
C GLY A 220 24.05 -6.32 -37.54
N GLU A 221 23.41 -6.23 -38.71
CA GLU A 221 24.09 -5.86 -39.97
C GLU A 221 24.51 -4.39 -39.93
N ASN A 222 23.61 -3.51 -39.47
CA ASN A 222 23.84 -2.08 -39.39
C ASN A 222 24.29 -1.60 -37.99
N SER A 223 24.47 -2.52 -37.03
CA SER A 223 24.78 -2.23 -35.63
C SER A 223 23.93 -1.08 -35.09
N SER A 224 22.62 -1.21 -35.23
CA SER A 224 21.65 -0.14 -34.94
C SER A 224 20.47 -0.66 -34.14
N TYR A 225 20.10 0.08 -33.10
CA TYR A 225 18.90 -0.14 -32.30
C TYR A 225 17.73 0.66 -32.86
N TYR A 226 16.52 0.11 -32.77
CA TYR A 226 15.28 0.73 -33.21
C TYR A 226 14.23 0.61 -32.11
N ILE A 227 13.59 1.72 -31.75
CA ILE A 227 12.52 1.77 -30.76
C ILE A 227 11.35 2.60 -31.28
N PRO A 228 10.11 2.10 -31.23
CA PRO A 228 8.93 2.89 -31.53
C PRO A 228 8.51 3.69 -30.29
N VAL A 229 8.25 4.99 -30.47
CA VAL A 229 7.73 5.90 -29.45
C VAL A 229 6.53 6.64 -30.02
N GLY A 230 5.34 6.29 -29.54
CA GLY A 230 4.08 6.78 -30.13
C GLY A 230 3.94 6.35 -31.60
N GLN A 231 3.90 7.32 -32.52
CA GLN A 231 3.84 7.09 -33.97
C GLN A 231 5.19 7.31 -34.68
N GLN A 232 6.28 7.43 -33.92
CA GLN A 232 7.62 7.66 -34.44
C GLN A 232 8.51 6.46 -34.18
N TRP A 233 9.52 6.27 -35.03
CA TRP A 233 10.63 5.37 -34.78
C TRP A 233 11.88 6.17 -34.49
N LEU A 234 12.61 5.78 -33.46
CA LEU A 234 13.93 6.31 -33.14
C LEU A 234 14.99 5.24 -33.40
N THR A 235 16.20 5.68 -33.74
CA THR A 235 17.37 4.82 -33.98
C THR A 235 18.62 5.39 -33.33
N ALA A 236 19.51 4.50 -32.89
CA ALA A 236 20.85 4.82 -32.38
C ALA A 236 21.82 3.66 -32.63
N ASN A 237 23.13 3.93 -32.70
CA ASN A 237 24.15 2.88 -32.83
C ASN A 237 24.54 2.22 -31.50
N SER A 238 24.22 2.86 -30.37
CA SER A 238 24.36 2.31 -29.02
C SER A 238 23.20 2.78 -28.14
N LEU A 239 22.95 2.07 -27.04
CA LEU A 239 21.81 2.39 -26.16
C LEU A 239 22.00 3.70 -25.41
N ASP A 240 23.23 3.99 -24.99
CA ASP A 240 23.68 5.24 -24.36
C ASP A 240 24.01 6.35 -25.37
N GLY A 241 23.86 6.06 -26.66
CA GLY A 241 24.19 6.96 -27.75
C GLY A 241 23.12 8.01 -28.03
N GLN A 242 23.35 8.78 -29.09
CA GLN A 242 22.40 9.79 -29.54
C GLN A 242 21.26 9.14 -30.33
N TRP A 243 20.06 9.17 -29.76
CA TRP A 243 18.85 8.73 -30.43
C TRP A 243 18.32 9.80 -31.39
N SER A 244 17.93 9.39 -32.59
CA SER A 244 17.41 10.27 -33.64
C SER A 244 16.20 9.62 -34.34
N PRO A 245 15.27 10.42 -34.88
CA PRO A 245 14.11 9.87 -35.57
C PRO A 245 14.51 9.24 -36.91
N THR A 246 13.90 8.11 -37.26
CA THR A 246 14.14 7.43 -38.54
C THR A 246 12.83 7.10 -39.26
N LYS A 247 12.87 7.19 -40.59
CA LYS A 247 11.84 6.66 -41.49
C LYS A 247 12.30 5.40 -42.23
N LYS A 248 13.56 4.99 -42.02
CA LYS A 248 14.16 3.80 -42.61
C LYS A 248 14.28 2.74 -41.53
N LEU A 249 13.55 1.65 -41.69
CA LEU A 249 13.66 0.45 -40.86
C LEU A 249 14.37 -0.65 -41.65
N PRO A 250 14.99 -1.63 -40.98
CA PRO A 250 15.51 -2.82 -41.62
C PRO A 250 14.41 -3.53 -42.43
N GLN A 251 14.76 -4.13 -43.57
CA GLN A 251 13.80 -4.78 -44.47
C GLN A 251 12.92 -5.81 -43.74
N ASP A 252 13.55 -6.56 -42.82
CA ASP A 252 12.91 -7.60 -42.03
C ASP A 252 11.94 -7.07 -40.96
N MET A 253 11.94 -5.76 -40.66
CA MET A 253 10.99 -5.16 -39.71
C MET A 253 9.53 -5.36 -40.14
N SER A 254 9.27 -5.46 -41.44
CA SER A 254 7.96 -5.82 -42.00
C SER A 254 7.46 -7.22 -41.58
N LYS A 255 8.38 -8.15 -41.29
CA LYS A 255 8.08 -9.51 -40.81
C LYS A 255 7.89 -9.56 -39.30
N VAL A 256 8.57 -8.69 -38.55
CA VAL A 256 8.41 -8.57 -37.08
C VAL A 256 6.94 -8.35 -36.72
N ALA A 257 6.27 -7.45 -37.45
CA ALA A 257 4.85 -7.17 -37.22
C ALA A 257 3.92 -8.36 -37.50
N GLN A 258 4.39 -9.44 -38.14
CA GLN A 258 3.62 -10.67 -38.36
C GLN A 258 3.64 -11.59 -37.14
N ASP A 259 4.61 -11.41 -36.23
CA ASP A 259 4.62 -12.11 -34.95
C ASP A 259 3.43 -11.67 -34.09
N LYS A 260 2.88 -12.61 -33.31
CA LYS A 260 1.74 -12.34 -32.44
C LYS A 260 2.12 -11.32 -31.36
N GLU A 261 3.33 -11.39 -30.83
CA GLU A 261 3.87 -10.51 -29.79
C GLU A 261 3.90 -9.05 -30.27
N TRP A 262 4.30 -8.82 -31.52
CA TRP A 262 4.52 -7.49 -32.08
C TRP A 262 3.43 -7.04 -33.07
N SER A 263 2.30 -7.73 -33.09
CA SER A 263 1.22 -7.49 -34.05
C SER A 263 0.62 -6.07 -33.99
N THR A 264 0.73 -5.39 -32.85
CA THR A 264 0.31 -3.99 -32.67
C THR A 264 1.18 -3.01 -33.47
N LEU A 265 2.43 -3.37 -33.76
CA LEU A 265 3.37 -2.54 -34.51
C LEU A 265 3.02 -2.42 -36.00
N LYS A 266 2.11 -3.26 -36.53
CA LYS A 266 1.60 -3.15 -37.91
C LYS A 266 1.07 -1.77 -38.26
N LYS A 267 0.59 -1.01 -37.27
CA LYS A 267 0.05 0.36 -37.45
C LYS A 267 1.13 1.40 -37.72
N ILE A 268 2.39 1.10 -37.35
CA ILE A 268 3.53 2.01 -37.45
C ILE A 268 4.71 1.39 -38.24
N ILE A 269 4.48 0.26 -38.90
CA ILE A 269 5.43 -0.39 -39.82
C ILE A 269 4.73 -0.50 -41.19
N PRO A 270 5.22 0.19 -42.24
CA PRO A 270 6.38 1.09 -42.24
C PRO A 270 6.13 2.38 -41.42
N PRO A 271 7.18 3.15 -41.07
CA PRO A 271 7.03 4.41 -40.34
C PRO A 271 6.01 5.35 -41.01
N PRO A 272 5.06 5.92 -40.26
CA PRO A 272 4.10 6.87 -40.80
C PRO A 272 4.77 8.08 -41.46
N SER A 273 4.23 8.56 -42.58
CA SER A 273 4.79 9.73 -43.29
C SER A 273 4.69 11.01 -42.46
N LYS A 274 3.60 11.16 -41.69
CA LYS A 274 3.42 12.19 -40.65
C LYS A 274 3.85 11.59 -39.30
N SER A 275 5.07 11.89 -38.90
CA SER A 275 5.57 11.62 -37.54
C SER A 275 4.99 12.66 -36.57
N GLY A 276 4.94 12.35 -35.26
CA GLY A 276 4.58 13.33 -34.24
C GLY A 276 5.42 14.62 -34.35
N GLU A 277 4.88 15.77 -33.91
CA GLU A 277 5.56 17.07 -34.06
C GLU A 277 6.84 17.17 -33.23
N VAL A 278 6.94 16.45 -32.12
CA VAL A 278 8.07 16.52 -31.18
C VAL A 278 8.77 15.17 -31.06
N THR A 279 10.06 15.13 -31.38
CA THR A 279 10.92 13.96 -31.15
C THR A 279 11.32 13.90 -29.68
N PRO A 280 10.97 12.84 -28.94
CA PRO A 280 11.31 12.75 -27.54
C PRO A 280 12.82 12.50 -27.35
N ALA A 281 13.39 13.04 -26.28
CA ALA A 281 14.72 12.62 -25.84
C ALA A 281 14.65 11.19 -25.27
N VAL A 282 15.76 10.45 -25.32
CA VAL A 282 15.86 9.12 -24.74
C VAL A 282 16.91 9.16 -23.65
N PHE A 283 16.49 8.95 -22.41
CA PHE A 283 17.40 8.71 -21.30
C PHE A 283 17.60 7.20 -21.18
N TYR A 284 18.85 6.75 -21.17
CA TYR A 284 19.19 5.33 -21.05
C TYR A 284 19.78 5.01 -19.68
N SER A 285 19.34 3.90 -19.09
CA SER A 285 19.92 3.34 -17.88
C SER A 285 19.90 1.82 -17.89
N ASP A 286 21.02 1.22 -17.50
CA ASP A 286 21.19 -0.19 -17.17
C ASP A 286 21.01 -0.48 -15.66
N LYS A 287 20.70 0.57 -14.89
CA LYS A 287 20.50 0.57 -13.43
C LYS A 287 19.12 1.17 -13.08
N PRO A 288 18.61 0.94 -11.85
CA PRO A 288 17.40 1.62 -11.38
C PRO A 288 17.50 3.14 -11.62
N ALA A 289 16.50 3.68 -12.32
CA ALA A 289 16.49 5.05 -12.75
C ALA A 289 15.08 5.62 -12.74
N GLU A 290 15.01 6.93 -12.55
CA GLU A 290 13.79 7.72 -12.48
C GLU A 290 13.95 8.96 -13.35
N VAL A 291 12.83 9.52 -13.84
CA VAL A 291 12.85 10.76 -14.63
C VAL A 291 11.95 11.78 -13.97
N ILE A 292 12.51 12.96 -13.72
CA ILE A 292 11.74 14.17 -13.44
C ILE A 292 11.50 14.86 -14.78
N LEU A 293 10.24 14.84 -15.24
CA LEU A 293 9.86 15.39 -16.54
C LEU A 293 9.06 16.68 -16.35
N PHE A 294 9.67 17.81 -16.67
CA PHE A 294 9.03 19.12 -16.68
C PHE A 294 8.47 19.45 -18.07
N ASP A 295 7.31 20.11 -18.10
CA ASP A 295 6.80 20.82 -19.26
C ASP A 295 7.51 22.17 -19.39
N GLY A 296 8.67 22.17 -20.06
CA GLY A 296 9.55 23.34 -20.16
C GLY A 296 10.46 23.52 -18.95
N GLN A 297 10.83 24.77 -18.65
CA GLN A 297 11.64 25.09 -17.47
C GLN A 297 10.81 24.95 -16.18
N PRO A 298 11.41 24.56 -15.03
CA PRO A 298 10.66 24.36 -13.79
C PRO A 298 9.89 25.60 -13.33
N VAL A 299 8.62 25.41 -12.97
CA VAL A 299 7.74 26.44 -12.41
C VAL A 299 7.30 26.01 -11.02
N TYR A 300 7.56 26.87 -10.04
CA TYR A 300 7.28 26.59 -8.63
C TYR A 300 6.15 27.45 -8.09
N ALA A 301 5.37 26.89 -7.17
CA ALA A 301 4.40 27.61 -6.36
C ALA A 301 4.71 27.43 -4.87
N GLN A 302 4.45 28.46 -4.06
CA GLN A 302 4.65 28.42 -2.62
C GLN A 302 3.54 27.61 -1.94
N ILE A 303 3.92 26.80 -0.94
CA ILE A 303 2.98 26.16 -0.03
C ILE A 303 2.68 27.14 1.13
N PRO A 304 1.41 27.55 1.32
CA PRO A 304 1.03 28.46 2.40
C PRO A 304 1.54 28.00 3.77
N GLU A 305 1.94 28.96 4.61
CA GLU A 305 2.39 28.74 6.00
C GLU A 305 3.66 27.87 6.16
N THR A 306 4.36 27.61 5.06
CA THR A 306 5.64 26.90 5.04
C THR A 306 6.71 27.68 4.26
N GLN A 307 7.95 27.27 4.41
CA GLN A 307 9.09 27.68 3.58
C GLN A 307 9.32 26.71 2.40
N LEU A 308 8.29 25.98 1.97
CA LEU A 308 8.35 25.07 0.84
C LEU A 308 7.77 25.72 -0.41
N THR A 309 8.43 25.45 -1.53
CA THR A 309 7.82 25.59 -2.86
C THR A 309 7.75 24.23 -3.52
N TYR A 310 6.78 24.01 -4.40
CA TYR A 310 6.59 22.76 -5.12
C TYR A 310 6.50 23.00 -6.61
N ALA A 311 6.98 22.05 -7.40
CA ALA A 311 6.91 22.13 -8.85
C ALA A 311 5.48 21.89 -9.34
N THR A 312 5.03 22.71 -10.29
CA THR A 312 3.63 22.70 -10.78
C THR A 312 3.48 22.24 -12.22
N ASN A 313 4.57 22.20 -12.99
CA ASN A 313 4.61 21.79 -14.39
C ASN A 313 5.32 20.45 -14.59
N THR A 314 5.12 19.52 -13.65
CA THR A 314 5.61 18.14 -13.71
C THR A 314 4.65 17.24 -12.92
N ASP A 315 4.49 15.99 -13.35
CA ASP A 315 3.78 14.97 -12.58
C ASP A 315 4.65 14.37 -11.45
N SER A 316 5.96 14.68 -11.46
CA SER A 316 6.90 14.26 -10.42
C SER A 316 6.73 15.08 -9.14
N VAL A 317 6.87 14.44 -7.99
CA VAL A 317 6.73 15.10 -6.68
C VAL A 317 8.05 15.79 -6.31
N VAL A 318 8.20 17.04 -6.73
CA VAL A 318 9.42 17.85 -6.50
C VAL A 318 9.12 19.08 -5.66
N PHE A 319 9.90 19.26 -4.60
CA PHE A 319 9.84 20.41 -3.69
C PHE A 319 11.19 21.10 -3.60
N VAL A 320 11.17 22.37 -3.21
CA VAL A 320 12.36 23.14 -2.83
C VAL A 320 12.13 23.75 -1.47
N TYR A 321 13.05 23.49 -0.54
CA TYR A 321 13.08 24.16 0.75
C TYR A 321 13.83 25.48 0.59
N THR A 322 13.11 26.60 0.63
CA THR A 322 13.65 27.92 0.28
C THR A 322 14.83 28.39 1.14
N PRO A 323 14.94 28.07 2.46
CA PRO A 323 16.05 28.54 3.28
C PRO A 323 17.41 27.97 2.88
N THR A 324 17.44 26.74 2.36
CA THR A 324 18.67 26.08 1.90
C THR A 324 18.75 25.95 0.38
N GLN A 325 17.69 26.29 -0.34
CA GLN A 325 17.51 26.05 -1.78
C GLN A 325 17.65 24.57 -2.18
N GLN A 326 17.45 23.66 -1.23
CA GLN A 326 17.62 22.23 -1.47
C GLN A 326 16.37 21.64 -2.12
N PHE A 327 16.58 20.86 -3.18
CA PHE A 327 15.54 20.10 -3.86
C PHE A 327 15.24 18.83 -3.08
N TYR A 328 13.98 18.43 -3.10
CA TYR A 328 13.48 17.18 -2.55
C TYR A 328 12.60 16.50 -3.59
N TYR A 329 12.85 15.22 -3.86
CA TYR A 329 12.11 14.41 -4.82
C TYR A 329 11.62 13.14 -4.14
N LEU A 330 10.31 12.89 -4.21
CA LEU A 330 9.70 11.65 -3.73
C LEU A 330 9.56 10.68 -4.91
N THR A 331 10.21 9.52 -4.79
CA THR A 331 10.04 8.41 -5.72
C THR A 331 10.18 7.07 -5.00
N ALA A 332 9.47 6.04 -5.46
CA ALA A 332 9.44 4.71 -4.87
C ALA A 332 9.18 4.71 -3.33
N GLY A 333 8.39 5.67 -2.84
CA GLY A 333 8.06 5.80 -1.41
C GLY A 333 9.18 6.37 -0.54
N ARG A 334 10.23 6.96 -1.13
CA ARG A 334 11.36 7.54 -0.41
C ARG A 334 11.68 8.94 -0.91
N TRP A 335 12.11 9.79 0.02
CA TRP A 335 12.57 11.12 -0.29
C TRP A 335 14.06 11.10 -0.55
N PHE A 336 14.45 11.80 -1.61
CA PHE A 336 15.83 12.12 -1.93
C PHE A 336 16.00 13.63 -1.97
N SER A 337 17.19 14.11 -1.66
CA SER A 337 17.52 15.54 -1.71
C SER A 337 18.77 15.83 -2.51
N ALA A 338 18.86 17.02 -3.10
CA ALA A 338 20.03 17.48 -3.84
C ALA A 338 20.10 19.02 -3.83
N MET A 339 21.30 19.58 -4.02
CA MET A 339 21.48 21.04 -4.19
C MET A 339 21.17 21.52 -5.61
N ASP A 340 21.14 20.60 -6.57
CA ASP A 340 20.80 20.84 -7.98
C ASP A 340 19.88 19.71 -8.45
N LEU A 341 18.95 19.99 -9.36
CA LEU A 341 18.06 18.96 -9.92
C LEU A 341 18.82 17.81 -10.60
N GLN A 342 20.03 18.07 -11.10
CA GLN A 342 20.91 17.05 -11.68
C GLN A 342 21.66 16.23 -10.64
N GLY A 343 21.47 16.51 -9.35
CA GLY A 343 22.11 15.82 -8.25
C GLY A 343 23.47 16.43 -7.84
N PRO A 344 24.29 15.68 -7.08
CA PRO A 344 24.03 14.32 -6.63
C PRO A 344 22.84 14.27 -5.67
N TRP A 345 22.01 13.24 -5.83
CA TRP A 345 20.90 12.97 -4.94
C TRP A 345 21.36 12.14 -3.74
N THR A 346 20.73 12.32 -2.58
CA THR A 346 21.00 11.56 -1.36
C THR A 346 19.69 11.21 -0.66
N TYR A 347 19.65 10.08 0.06
CA TYR A 347 18.48 9.70 0.85
C TYR A 347 18.17 10.75 1.92
N ALA A 348 16.91 11.18 1.99
CA ALA A 348 16.48 12.32 2.80
C ALA A 348 15.22 12.06 3.64
N THR A 349 14.56 10.89 3.52
CA THR A 349 13.34 10.57 4.28
C THR A 349 13.44 10.86 5.78
N PRO A 350 14.51 10.47 6.52
CA PRO A 350 14.59 10.74 7.95
C PRO A 350 14.91 12.21 8.28
N ASP A 351 15.41 12.98 7.31
CA ASP A 351 15.98 14.32 7.49
C ASP A 351 15.18 15.40 6.74
N LEU A 352 13.88 15.16 6.52
CA LEU A 352 13.00 16.14 5.89
C LEU A 352 12.85 17.40 6.77
N PRO A 353 12.83 18.60 6.16
CA PRO A 353 12.46 19.82 6.88
C PRO A 353 11.11 19.68 7.59
N PRO A 354 10.97 20.18 8.84
CA PRO A 354 9.70 20.10 9.59
C PRO A 354 8.49 20.68 8.85
N ASP A 355 8.74 21.60 7.91
CA ASP A 355 7.73 22.20 7.05
C ASP A 355 6.96 21.17 6.19
N PHE A 356 7.55 20.02 5.85
CA PHE A 356 6.84 18.95 5.13
C PHE A 356 5.63 18.43 5.93
N ALA A 357 5.73 18.36 7.27
CA ALA A 357 4.64 17.95 8.13
C ALA A 357 3.57 19.05 8.33
N LYS A 358 3.86 20.28 7.90
CA LYS A 358 2.95 21.43 8.02
C LYS A 358 2.17 21.72 6.73
N ILE A 359 2.34 20.91 5.69
CA ILE A 359 1.60 21.10 4.43
C ILE A 359 0.09 20.99 4.74
N PRO A 360 -0.71 22.03 4.45
CA PRO A 360 -2.12 22.02 4.80
C PRO A 360 -2.90 21.03 3.95
N ALA A 361 -3.91 20.37 4.53
CA ALA A 361 -4.73 19.37 3.84
C ALA A 361 -5.44 19.92 2.58
N SER A 362 -5.70 21.23 2.54
CA SER A 362 -6.28 21.93 1.39
C SER A 362 -5.29 22.18 0.25
N SER A 363 -3.99 21.98 0.47
CA SER A 363 -2.97 22.11 -0.57
C SER A 363 -3.15 21.03 -1.64
N PRO A 364 -2.96 21.33 -2.94
CA PRO A 364 -2.87 20.32 -3.98
C PRO A 364 -1.80 19.26 -3.71
N ALA A 365 -0.79 19.60 -2.90
CA ALA A 365 0.31 18.72 -2.56
C ALA A 365 0.06 17.87 -1.29
N SER A 366 -1.11 17.96 -0.64
CA SER A 366 -1.38 17.29 0.64
C SER A 366 -1.28 15.76 0.60
N ALA A 367 -1.45 15.15 -0.58
CA ALA A 367 -1.33 13.70 -0.78
C ALA A 367 0.03 13.15 -0.34
N ILE A 368 1.08 13.97 -0.33
CA ILE A 368 2.44 13.54 0.04
C ILE A 368 2.61 13.33 1.55
N LEU A 369 1.69 13.81 2.39
CA LEU A 369 1.74 13.61 3.85
C LEU A 369 1.81 12.12 4.20
N ALA A 370 1.11 11.25 3.46
CA ALA A 370 1.22 9.80 3.63
C ALA A 370 2.64 9.23 3.41
N SER A 371 3.58 10.03 2.88
CA SER A 371 4.99 9.72 2.69
C SER A 371 5.93 10.61 3.51
N VAL A 372 5.41 11.42 4.44
CA VAL A 372 6.19 12.23 5.39
C VAL A 372 6.17 11.53 6.76
N PRO A 373 7.32 11.14 7.31
CA PRO A 373 7.38 10.49 8.61
C PRO A 373 6.71 11.32 9.71
N GLY A 374 5.86 10.66 10.51
CA GLY A 374 5.21 11.29 11.68
C GLY A 374 3.93 12.07 11.38
N THR A 375 3.28 11.83 10.24
CA THR A 375 2.03 12.53 9.84
C THR A 375 0.82 11.60 9.65
N ASP A 376 0.87 10.39 10.25
CA ASP A 376 -0.19 9.36 10.21
C ASP A 376 -1.53 9.80 10.84
#